data_AF-A0A836VIV3-F1
#
_entry.id   AF-A0A836VIV3-F1
#
_cell.length_a   1.000
_cell.length_b   1.000
_cell.length_c   1.000
_cell.angle_alpha   90.00
_cell.angle_beta   90.00
_cell.angle_gamma   90.00
#
_symmetry.space_group_name_H-M   'P 1'
#
loop_
_entity.id
_entity.type
_entity.pdbx_description
1 polymer ?
#
loop_
_entity_poly.entity_id
_entity_poly.type
_entity_poly.pdbx_seq_one_letter_code
_entity_poly.pdbx_strand_id
1 'polypeptide(L)'
;IFLGALCGYLFGFGVETIFYSDFVNPGDLSISYAIVGMGTFLAAMTQAPLTSIFFIFELTETYQSVLPIMVSSVIGTSIYKLIIGRSFEACYLKNENIELAQNEESHILSNMKVSEIMRRDVVTIPEKMPLGKFIEFLPTTQLTTFPLIDEDDNLSGIISVQDYRGWVLDEELRDVVIMKDLASTNVNTVTPEESMLEVLRHWDKGDILPVVSRPGSKKIIGFLSRRDALIAYNKALNEESSEN
;
A
#
# COMPACT_ATOMS: atom_id res chain seq x y z
N ILE A 1 -16.99 -20.68 15.05
CA ILE A 1 -18.39 -21.03 14.67
C ILE A 1 -19.06 -21.85 15.77
N PHE A 2 -18.69 -23.12 15.98
CA PHE A 2 -19.28 -23.97 17.04
C PHE A 2 -19.21 -23.36 18.44
N LEU A 3 -18.07 -22.75 18.80
CA LEU A 3 -17.92 -22.07 20.09
C LEU A 3 -18.89 -20.90 20.25
N GLY A 4 -19.05 -20.09 19.20
CA GLY A 4 -20.02 -18.99 19.17
C GLY A 4 -21.47 -19.48 19.30
N ALA A 5 -21.81 -20.57 18.62
CA ALA A 5 -23.12 -21.20 18.73
C ALA A 5 -23.39 -21.74 20.14
N LEU A 6 -22.42 -22.42 20.76
CA LEU A 6 -22.53 -22.92 22.13
C LEU A 6 -22.73 -21.80 23.13
N CYS A 7 -21.91 -20.74 23.07
CA CYS A 7 -22.05 -19.58 23.96
C CYS A 7 -23.39 -18.87 23.76
N GLY A 8 -23.82 -18.70 22.51
CA GLY A 8 -25.13 -18.11 22.19
C GLY A 8 -26.28 -18.95 22.72
N TYR A 9 -26.22 -20.27 22.54
CA TYR A 9 -27.23 -21.20 23.06
C TYR A 9 -27.33 -21.16 24.59
N LEU A 10 -26.20 -21.22 25.29
CA LEU A 10 -26.17 -21.15 26.76
C LEU A 10 -26.73 -19.83 27.27
N PHE A 11 -26.43 -18.72 26.60
CA PHE A 11 -27.01 -17.42 26.93
C PHE A 11 -28.53 -17.41 26.70
N GLY A 12 -28.99 -17.87 25.54
CA GLY A 12 -30.40 -17.96 25.20
C GLY A 12 -31.18 -18.83 26.20
N PHE A 13 -30.62 -20.00 26.56
CA PHE A 13 -31.21 -20.90 27.54
C PHE A 13 -31.34 -20.27 28.94
N GLY A 14 -30.33 -19.50 29.36
CA GLY A 14 -30.39 -18.75 30.61
C GLY A 14 -31.47 -17.66 30.60
N VAL A 15 -31.57 -16.91 29.50
CA VAL A 15 -32.60 -15.87 29.32
C VAL A 15 -34.01 -16.48 29.33
N GLU A 16 -34.18 -17.59 28.63
CA GLU A 16 -35.44 -18.32 28.54
C GLU A 16 -35.90 -18.83 29.92
N THR A 17 -34.98 -19.45 30.66
CA THR A 17 -35.27 -20.02 31.99
C THR A 17 -35.60 -18.94 33.03
N ILE A 18 -34.96 -17.77 32.96
CA ILE A 18 -35.07 -16.73 34.01
C ILE A 18 -36.21 -15.75 33.73
N PHE A 19 -36.44 -15.36 32.47
CA PHE A 19 -37.33 -14.24 32.13
C PHE A 19 -38.59 -14.62 31.36
N TYR A 20 -38.58 -15.71 30.60
CA TYR A 20 -39.60 -15.99 29.58
C TYR A 20 -40.26 -17.36 29.70
N SER A 21 -40.24 -17.99 30.89
CA SER A 21 -40.77 -19.35 31.10
C SER A 21 -42.22 -19.55 30.65
N ASP A 22 -43.01 -18.47 30.62
CA ASP A 22 -44.45 -18.53 30.38
C ASP A 22 -44.88 -18.04 28.98
N PHE A 23 -43.98 -17.46 28.18
CA PHE A 23 -44.32 -16.75 26.93
C PHE A 23 -43.74 -17.36 25.65
N VAL A 24 -42.75 -18.25 25.76
CA VAL A 24 -42.03 -18.81 24.59
C VAL A 24 -41.98 -20.32 24.69
N ASN A 25 -42.13 -21.01 23.55
CA ASN A 25 -41.98 -22.46 23.50
C ASN A 25 -40.52 -22.84 23.82
N PRO A 26 -40.29 -23.91 24.60
CA PRO A 26 -38.95 -24.37 24.96
C PRO A 26 -38.05 -24.56 23.74
N GLY A 27 -36.99 -23.76 23.62
CA GLY A 27 -35.90 -23.94 22.66
C GLY A 27 -35.87 -22.98 21.46
N ASP A 28 -36.96 -22.31 21.11
CA ASP A 28 -37.00 -21.42 19.92
C ASP A 28 -36.09 -20.20 20.08
N LEU A 29 -36.06 -19.64 21.30
CA LEU A 29 -35.22 -18.50 21.63
C LEU A 29 -33.74 -18.91 21.70
N SER A 30 -33.47 -20.05 22.35
CA SER A 30 -32.13 -20.62 22.49
C SER A 30 -31.44 -20.87 21.13
N ILE A 31 -32.17 -21.38 20.14
CA ILE A 31 -31.65 -21.59 18.77
C ILE A 31 -31.34 -20.26 18.08
N SER A 32 -32.21 -19.25 18.22
CA SER A 32 -32.00 -17.93 17.64
C SER A 32 -30.72 -17.25 18.18
N TYR A 33 -30.50 -17.31 19.49
CA TYR A 33 -29.27 -16.80 20.10
C TYR A 33 -28.03 -17.61 19.71
N ALA A 34 -28.14 -18.91 19.48
CA ALA A 34 -27.05 -19.73 18.95
C ALA A 34 -26.60 -19.25 17.56
N ILE A 35 -27.55 -18.97 16.66
CA ILE A 35 -27.26 -18.44 15.32
C ILE A 35 -26.59 -17.06 15.39
N VAL A 36 -27.08 -16.19 16.27
CA VAL A 36 -26.47 -14.86 16.51
C VAL A 36 -25.05 -14.98 17.04
N GLY A 37 -24.82 -15.87 18.01
CA GLY A 37 -23.49 -16.14 18.56
C GLY A 37 -22.53 -16.72 17.51
N MET A 38 -23.04 -17.59 16.62
CA MET A 38 -22.27 -18.18 15.52
C MET A 38 -21.71 -17.10 14.58
N GLY A 39 -22.58 -16.19 14.11
CA GLY A 39 -22.20 -15.11 13.19
C GLY A 39 -21.31 -14.05 13.82
N THR A 40 -21.63 -13.66 15.06
CA THR A 40 -20.85 -12.66 15.80
C THR A 40 -19.43 -13.14 16.07
N PHE A 41 -19.28 -14.40 16.47
CA PHE A 41 -17.96 -14.97 16.72
C PHE A 41 -17.12 -15.03 15.44
N LEU A 42 -17.73 -15.44 14.32
CA LEU A 42 -17.05 -15.50 13.03
C LEU A 42 -16.63 -14.09 12.55
N ALA A 43 -17.52 -13.10 12.70
CA ALA A 43 -17.27 -11.70 12.36
C ALA A 43 -16.14 -11.09 13.20
N ALA A 44 -16.09 -11.39 14.50
CA ALA A 44 -15.05 -10.92 15.39
C ALA A 44 -13.69 -11.57 15.08
N MET A 45 -13.67 -12.86 14.76
CA MET A 45 -12.44 -13.59 14.45
C MET A 45 -11.81 -13.15 13.12
N THR A 46 -12.63 -13.09 12.06
CA THR A 46 -12.18 -12.78 10.68
C THR A 46 -12.07 -11.28 10.41
N GLN A 47 -12.62 -10.44 11.28
CA GLN A 47 -12.74 -8.99 11.04
C GLN A 47 -13.53 -8.65 9.76
N ALA A 48 -14.37 -9.58 9.27
CA ALA A 48 -15.21 -9.44 8.09
C ALA A 48 -16.70 -9.63 8.47
N PRO A 49 -17.34 -8.61 9.08
CA PRO A 49 -18.71 -8.72 9.56
C PRO A 49 -19.71 -9.00 8.43
N LEU A 50 -19.60 -8.31 7.28
CA LEU A 50 -20.49 -8.52 6.14
C LEU A 50 -20.43 -9.96 5.62
N THR A 51 -19.23 -10.49 5.39
CA THR A 51 -19.03 -11.87 4.95
C THR A 51 -19.63 -12.88 5.94
N SER A 52 -19.45 -12.63 7.23
CA SER A 52 -19.98 -13.49 8.29
C SER A 52 -21.51 -13.47 8.35
N ILE A 53 -22.14 -12.30 8.21
CA ILE A 53 -23.60 -12.16 8.15
C ILE A 53 -24.16 -12.98 6.98
N PHE A 54 -23.61 -12.82 5.78
CA PHE A 54 -24.07 -13.55 4.59
C PHE A 54 -23.87 -15.05 4.72
N PHE A 55 -22.71 -15.48 5.24
CA PHE A 55 -22.42 -16.90 5.42
C PHE A 55 -23.41 -17.56 6.40
N ILE A 56 -23.73 -16.93 7.52
CA ILE A 56 -24.71 -17.48 8.46
C ILE A 56 -26.13 -17.40 7.90
N PHE A 57 -26.48 -16.33 7.20
CA PHE A 57 -27.76 -16.23 6.51
C PHE A 57 -27.94 -17.35 5.48
N GLU A 58 -26.94 -17.61 4.64
CA GLU A 58 -26.98 -18.66 3.63
C GLU A 58 -27.10 -20.05 4.26
N LEU A 59 -26.40 -20.30 5.37
CA LEU A 59 -26.48 -21.58 6.08
C LEU A 59 -27.80 -21.81 6.83
N THR A 60 -28.47 -20.74 7.27
CA THR A 60 -29.68 -20.85 8.11
C THR A 60 -30.97 -20.51 7.37
N GLU A 61 -30.87 -19.85 6.22
CA GLU A 61 -31.95 -19.34 5.37
C GLU A 61 -33.05 -18.57 6.13
N THR A 62 -32.72 -18.04 7.32
CA THR A 62 -33.68 -17.45 8.25
C THR A 62 -33.51 -15.94 8.34
N TYR A 63 -34.41 -15.21 7.70
CA TYR A 63 -34.38 -13.73 7.65
C TYR A 63 -34.51 -13.05 9.02
N GLN A 64 -35.23 -13.68 9.96
CA GLN A 64 -35.52 -13.10 11.28
C GLN A 64 -34.25 -12.86 12.11
N SER A 65 -33.22 -13.68 11.92
CA SER A 65 -31.97 -13.62 12.69
C SER A 65 -30.93 -12.69 12.08
N VAL A 66 -31.11 -12.25 10.83
CA VAL A 66 -30.12 -11.44 10.10
C VAL A 66 -29.90 -10.08 10.77
N LEU A 67 -30.98 -9.39 11.15
CA LEU A 67 -30.92 -8.09 11.82
C LEU A 67 -30.14 -8.17 13.16
N PRO A 68 -30.46 -9.10 14.08
CA PRO A 68 -29.67 -9.32 15.28
C PRO A 68 -28.19 -9.62 15.00
N ILE A 69 -27.88 -10.50 14.03
CA ILE A 69 -26.50 -10.83 13.66
C ILE A 69 -25.74 -9.59 13.20
N MET A 70 -26.37 -8.70 12.43
CA MET A 70 -25.72 -7.47 11.93
C MET A 70 -25.24 -6.59 13.08
N VAL A 71 -26.13 -6.32 14.04
CA VAL A 71 -25.82 -5.48 15.20
C VAL A 71 -24.76 -6.12 16.08
N SER A 72 -24.94 -7.40 16.42
CA SER A 72 -24.02 -8.11 17.30
C SER A 72 -22.64 -8.29 16.66
N SER A 73 -22.56 -8.53 15.34
CA SER A 73 -21.30 -8.66 14.60
C SER A 73 -20.51 -7.37 14.61
N VAL A 74 -21.14 -6.22 14.38
CA VAL A 74 -20.44 -4.91 14.43
C VAL A 74 -19.90 -4.64 15.82
N ILE A 75 -20.70 -4.90 16.87
CA ILE A 75 -20.29 -4.71 18.27
C ILE A 75 -19.14 -5.67 18.61
N GLY A 76 -19.28 -6.96 18.28
CA GLY A 76 -18.28 -7.99 18.54
C GLY A 76 -16.95 -7.72 17.86
N THR A 77 -16.98 -7.36 16.56
CA THR A 77 -15.78 -6.96 15.81
C THR A 77 -15.14 -5.71 16.41
N SER A 78 -15.93 -4.72 16.85
CA SER A 78 -15.42 -3.49 17.46
C SER A 78 -14.75 -3.76 18.81
N ILE A 79 -15.38 -4.55 19.69
CA ILE A 79 -14.79 -4.95 20.98
C ILE A 79 -13.51 -5.74 20.77
N TYR A 80 -13.49 -6.67 19.80
CA TYR A 80 -12.29 -7.42 19.47
C TYR A 80 -11.14 -6.50 19.02
N LYS A 81 -11.41 -5.51 18.16
CA LYS A 81 -10.40 -4.52 17.75
C LYS A 81 -9.86 -3.72 18.94
N LEU A 82 -10.70 -3.38 19.91
CA LEU A 82 -10.27 -2.63 21.09
C LEU A 82 -9.36 -3.45 22.02
N ILE A 83 -9.60 -4.75 22.16
CA ILE A 83 -8.85 -5.61 23.09
C ILE A 83 -7.58 -6.18 22.44
N ILE A 84 -7.69 -6.69 21.21
CA ILE A 84 -6.62 -7.47 20.55
C ILE A 84 -5.88 -6.63 19.50
N GLY A 85 -6.46 -5.54 19.00
CA GLY A 85 -5.81 -4.59 18.09
C GLY A 85 -5.59 -5.07 16.64
N ARG A 86 -5.56 -6.39 16.37
CA ARG A 86 -5.32 -6.99 15.04
C ARG A 86 -6.19 -8.23 14.82
N SER A 87 -6.53 -8.55 13.56
CA SER A 87 -7.30 -9.76 13.22
C SER A 87 -6.57 -11.06 13.58
N PHE A 88 -7.29 -12.15 13.78
CA PHE A 88 -6.68 -13.46 14.01
C PHE A 88 -5.73 -13.87 12.86
N GLU A 89 -6.11 -13.57 11.61
CA GLU A 89 -5.28 -13.82 10.42
C GLU A 89 -3.95 -13.05 10.49
N ALA A 90 -3.98 -11.78 10.92
CA ALA A 90 -2.77 -10.98 11.10
C ALA A 90 -1.88 -11.52 12.24
N CYS A 91 -2.48 -12.09 13.29
CA CYS A 91 -1.73 -12.76 14.37
C CYS A 91 -1.18 -14.13 13.95
N TYR A 92 -1.92 -14.89 13.13
CA TYR A 92 -1.48 -16.19 12.61
C TYR A 92 -0.28 -16.03 11.67
N LEU A 93 -0.35 -15.06 10.74
CA LEU A 93 0.77 -14.73 9.85
C LEU A 93 2.01 -14.25 10.63
N LYS A 94 1.82 -13.51 11.72
CA LYS A 94 2.94 -13.09 12.58
C LYS A 94 3.69 -14.27 13.22
N ASN A 95 3.02 -15.40 13.47
CA ASN A 95 3.60 -16.53 14.21
C ASN A 95 4.34 -17.54 13.32
N GLU A 96 4.17 -17.47 11.99
CA GLU A 96 4.96 -18.22 11.00
C GLU A 96 6.02 -17.30 10.39
N ASN A 97 7.24 -17.21 10.95
CA ASN A 97 8.48 -16.67 10.34
C ASN A 97 8.46 -15.31 9.59
N ILE A 98 7.33 -14.60 9.50
CA ILE A 98 7.17 -13.38 8.70
C ILE A 98 7.69 -12.15 9.45
N GLU A 99 7.70 -12.14 10.79
CA GLU A 99 8.36 -11.07 11.56
C GLU A 99 9.88 -11.12 11.46
N LEU A 100 10.50 -12.31 11.33
CA LEU A 100 11.94 -12.42 11.08
C LEU A 100 12.25 -11.93 9.67
N ALA A 101 11.53 -12.42 8.65
CA ALA A 101 11.70 -11.98 7.27
C ALA A 101 11.47 -10.46 7.11
N GLN A 102 10.44 -9.88 7.74
CA GLN A 102 10.20 -8.43 7.67
C GLN A 102 11.28 -7.60 8.37
N ASN A 103 11.85 -8.11 9.47
CA ASN A 103 12.97 -7.46 10.15
C ASN A 103 14.26 -7.59 9.32
N GLU A 104 14.53 -8.74 8.72
CA GLU A 104 15.67 -8.99 7.83
C GLU A 104 15.60 -8.13 6.56
N GLU A 105 14.47 -8.14 5.86
CA GLU A 105 14.23 -7.28 4.69
C GLU A 105 14.38 -5.79 5.03
N SER A 106 13.84 -5.38 6.19
CA SER A 106 14.00 -4.00 6.68
C SER A 106 15.47 -3.69 7.02
N HIS A 107 16.23 -4.67 7.54
CA HIS A 107 17.65 -4.51 7.84
C HIS A 107 18.48 -4.36 6.56
N ILE A 108 18.25 -5.20 5.55
CA ILE A 108 18.91 -5.10 4.23
C ILE A 108 18.66 -3.71 3.63
N LEU A 109 17.39 -3.29 3.55
CA LEU A 109 17.01 -2.01 2.95
C LEU A 109 17.53 -0.80 3.75
N SER A 110 17.69 -0.94 5.07
CA SER A 110 18.24 0.13 5.93
C SER A 110 19.74 0.30 5.75
N ASN A 111 20.47 -0.79 5.46
CA ASN A 111 21.92 -0.77 5.30
C ASN A 111 22.34 -0.40 3.87
N MET A 112 21.49 -0.66 2.88
CA MET A 112 21.76 -0.36 1.48
C MET A 112 21.64 1.15 1.20
N LYS A 113 22.72 1.77 0.71
CA LYS A 113 22.75 3.21 0.43
C LYS A 113 22.44 3.53 -1.02
N VAL A 114 21.80 4.69 -1.25
CA VAL A 114 21.56 5.22 -2.61
C VAL A 114 22.86 5.34 -3.40
N SER A 115 23.96 5.75 -2.76
CA SER A 115 25.27 5.89 -3.41
C SER A 115 25.80 4.63 -4.10
N GLU A 116 25.37 3.46 -3.64
CA GLU A 116 25.82 2.15 -4.13
C GLU A 116 25.05 1.69 -5.38
N ILE A 117 23.84 2.22 -5.56
CA ILE A 117 22.90 1.81 -6.61
C ILE A 117 22.77 2.88 -7.70
N MET A 118 22.90 4.16 -7.33
CA MET A 118 22.66 5.28 -8.22
C MET A 118 23.55 5.24 -9.47
N ARG A 119 23.01 5.74 -10.57
CA ARG A 119 23.74 5.95 -11.82
C ARG A 119 24.16 7.41 -11.94
N ARG A 120 25.35 7.66 -12.48
CA ARG A 120 25.94 9.02 -12.60
C ARG A 120 25.79 9.63 -13.99
N ASP A 121 25.48 8.82 -15.00
CA ASP A 121 25.23 9.21 -16.38
C ASP A 121 23.83 9.81 -16.54
N VAL A 122 23.61 10.97 -15.92
CA VAL A 122 22.33 11.67 -15.99
C VAL A 122 22.19 12.34 -17.35
N VAL A 123 21.13 12.00 -18.07
CA VAL A 123 20.71 12.74 -19.28
C VAL A 123 19.72 13.82 -18.85
N THR A 124 20.13 15.08 -18.94
CA THR A 124 19.31 16.25 -18.56
C THR A 124 18.85 17.03 -19.80
N ILE A 125 17.78 17.80 -19.63
CA ILE A 125 17.23 18.65 -20.69
C ILE A 125 17.22 20.11 -20.20
N PRO A 126 17.67 21.09 -21.01
CA PRO A 126 17.55 22.50 -20.64
C PRO A 126 16.08 22.91 -20.47
N GLU A 127 15.76 23.64 -19.40
CA GLU A 127 14.37 24.01 -19.09
C GLU A 127 13.71 24.88 -20.17
N LYS A 128 14.53 25.65 -20.90
CA LYS A 128 14.10 26.54 -22.00
C LYS A 128 14.10 25.85 -23.37
N MET A 129 14.38 24.54 -23.44
CA MET A 129 14.34 23.81 -24.71
C MET A 129 12.91 23.87 -25.28
N PRO A 130 12.73 24.22 -26.57
CA PRO A 130 11.42 24.14 -27.20
C PRO A 130 10.95 22.69 -27.36
N LEU A 131 9.64 22.47 -27.28
CA LEU A 131 9.04 21.15 -27.44
C LEU A 131 9.44 20.48 -28.77
N GLY A 132 9.50 21.23 -29.87
CA GLY A 132 9.91 20.72 -31.17
C GLY A 132 11.32 20.12 -31.16
N LYS A 133 12.27 20.80 -30.51
CA LYS A 133 13.66 20.32 -30.34
C LYS A 133 13.71 19.08 -29.45
N PHE A 134 12.86 19.01 -28.43
CA PHE A 134 12.76 17.82 -27.58
C PHE A 134 12.20 16.62 -28.35
N ILE A 135 11.20 16.81 -29.22
CA ILE A 135 10.65 15.75 -30.08
C ILE A 135 11.71 15.21 -31.05
N GLU A 136 12.55 16.09 -31.61
CA GLU A 136 13.70 15.67 -32.43
C GLU A 136 14.74 14.88 -31.63
N PHE A 137 14.90 15.18 -30.33
CA PHE A 137 15.82 14.51 -29.43
C PHE A 137 15.31 13.13 -28.96
N LEU A 138 14.01 12.95 -28.77
CA LEU A 138 13.41 11.72 -28.22
C LEU A 138 13.90 10.41 -28.88
N PRO A 139 14.03 10.29 -30.22
CA PRO A 139 14.50 9.06 -30.86
C PRO A 139 15.96 8.68 -30.52
N THR A 140 16.75 9.60 -29.97
CA THR A 140 18.17 9.36 -29.66
C THR A 140 18.36 8.61 -28.34
N THR A 141 17.30 8.43 -27.56
CA THR A 141 17.34 7.85 -26.21
C THR A 141 16.18 6.90 -25.99
N GLN A 142 16.36 5.92 -25.10
CA GLN A 142 15.29 5.02 -24.64
C GLN A 142 14.67 5.49 -23.31
N LEU A 143 15.13 6.63 -22.80
CA LEU A 143 14.65 7.20 -21.54
C LEU A 143 13.25 7.79 -21.73
N THR A 144 12.41 7.62 -20.72
CA THR A 144 11.02 8.10 -20.69
C THR A 144 10.83 9.27 -19.74
N THR A 145 11.84 9.56 -18.91
CA THR A 145 11.80 10.62 -17.91
C THR A 145 13.13 11.35 -17.88
N PHE A 146 13.07 12.68 -17.82
CA PHE A 146 14.23 13.55 -17.94
C PHE A 146 14.18 14.65 -16.86
N PRO A 147 15.23 14.82 -16.06
CA PRO A 147 15.38 16.00 -15.23
C PRO A 147 15.63 17.25 -16.10
N LEU A 148 14.96 18.34 -15.75
CA LEU A 148 15.20 19.66 -16.35
C LEU A 148 16.24 20.42 -15.53
N ILE A 149 17.13 21.12 -16.23
CA ILE A 149 18.14 22.00 -15.63
C ILE A 149 17.98 23.46 -16.09
N ASP A 150 18.23 24.40 -15.18
CA ASP A 150 18.32 25.82 -15.48
C ASP A 150 19.71 26.21 -16.05
N GLU A 151 19.91 27.50 -16.30
CA GLU A 151 21.17 28.05 -16.84
C GLU A 151 22.36 27.89 -15.87
N ASP A 152 22.09 27.74 -14.58
CA ASP A 152 23.09 27.51 -13.53
C ASP A 152 23.31 26.01 -13.29
N ASP A 153 22.76 25.14 -14.13
CA ASP A 153 22.82 23.67 -14.03
C ASP A 153 22.19 23.15 -12.73
N ASN A 154 21.12 23.80 -12.28
CA ASN A 154 20.31 23.37 -11.14
C ASN A 154 19.03 22.69 -11.62
N LEU A 155 18.60 21.65 -10.91
CA LEU A 155 17.32 20.99 -11.10
C LEU A 155 16.17 22.01 -11.00
N SER A 156 15.42 22.16 -12.08
CA SER A 156 14.27 23.06 -12.16
C SER A 156 12.94 22.35 -12.33
N GLY A 157 12.97 21.08 -12.74
CA GLY A 157 11.78 20.25 -12.89
C GLY A 157 12.12 18.83 -13.34
N ILE A 158 11.09 18.01 -13.52
CA ILE A 158 11.21 16.69 -14.14
C ILE A 158 10.07 16.53 -15.14
N ILE A 159 10.37 15.90 -16.27
CA ILE A 159 9.36 15.63 -17.31
C ILE A 159 9.36 14.15 -17.65
N SER A 160 8.16 13.56 -17.72
CA SER A 160 7.89 12.18 -18.05
C SER A 160 7.06 12.07 -19.32
N VAL A 161 6.97 10.85 -19.90
CA VAL A 161 6.08 10.56 -21.04
C VAL A 161 4.66 11.04 -20.81
N GLN A 162 4.15 11.00 -19.58
CA GLN A 162 2.77 11.40 -19.28
C GLN A 162 2.56 12.91 -19.47
N ASP A 163 3.60 13.71 -19.26
CA ASP A 163 3.52 15.16 -19.30
C ASP A 163 3.52 15.69 -20.74
N TYR A 164 4.33 15.11 -21.62
CA TYR A 164 4.45 15.60 -23.01
C TYR A 164 3.59 14.86 -24.03
N ARG A 165 3.13 13.63 -23.77
CA ARG A 165 2.43 12.78 -24.77
C ARG A 165 1.21 13.46 -25.41
N GLY A 166 0.47 14.27 -24.66
CA GLY A 166 -0.70 15.00 -25.16
C GLY A 166 -0.35 16.13 -26.13
N TRP A 167 0.88 16.63 -26.09
CA TRP A 167 1.32 17.85 -26.79
C TRP A 167 2.16 17.56 -28.03
N VAL A 168 2.75 16.36 -28.14
CA VAL A 168 3.63 15.97 -29.26
C VAL A 168 2.93 16.01 -30.62
N LEU A 169 1.61 15.83 -30.65
CA LEU A 169 0.82 15.79 -31.89
C LEU A 169 0.41 17.18 -32.40
N ASP A 170 0.58 18.23 -31.59
CA ASP A 170 0.17 19.58 -31.96
C ASP A 170 1.36 20.32 -32.62
N GLU A 171 1.26 20.54 -33.93
CA GLU A 171 2.33 21.18 -34.71
C GLU A 171 2.47 22.67 -34.41
N GLU A 172 1.39 23.36 -34.02
CA GLU A 172 1.41 24.81 -33.76
C GLU A 172 2.13 25.14 -32.45
N LEU A 173 2.17 24.20 -31.50
CA LEU A 173 2.75 24.39 -30.18
C LEU A 173 4.25 24.07 -30.09
N ARG A 174 4.83 23.45 -31.13
CA ARG A 174 6.23 22.95 -31.11
C ARG A 174 7.27 24.03 -30.86
N ASP A 175 7.05 25.23 -31.39
CA ASP A 175 8.01 26.33 -31.31
C ASP A 175 7.66 27.36 -30.21
N VAL A 176 6.47 27.24 -29.61
CA VAL A 176 5.96 28.19 -28.60
C VAL A 176 6.12 27.64 -27.19
N VAL A 177 5.88 26.34 -26.99
CA VAL A 177 5.92 25.70 -25.68
C VAL A 177 7.35 25.29 -25.33
N ILE A 178 7.80 25.67 -24.13
CA ILE A 178 9.08 25.23 -23.56
C ILE A 178 8.88 24.07 -22.58
N MET A 179 9.92 23.26 -22.39
CA MET A 179 9.84 22.08 -21.51
C MET A 179 9.41 22.41 -20.08
N LYS A 180 9.83 23.58 -19.55
CA LYS A 180 9.46 24.03 -18.21
C LYS A 180 7.96 24.15 -17.98
N ASP A 181 7.20 24.52 -19.01
CA ASP A 181 5.75 24.73 -18.91
C ASP A 181 4.98 23.41 -18.82
N LEU A 182 5.60 22.32 -19.30
CA LEU A 182 5.03 20.96 -19.26
C LEU A 182 5.52 20.17 -18.05
N ALA A 183 6.63 20.55 -17.44
CA ALA A 183 7.29 19.76 -16.41
C ALA A 183 6.64 19.90 -15.04
N SER A 184 6.78 18.83 -14.25
CA SER A 184 6.50 18.87 -12.82
C SER A 184 7.63 19.58 -12.09
N THR A 185 7.32 20.68 -11.40
CA THR A 185 8.31 21.51 -10.68
C THR A 185 8.56 21.05 -9.25
N ASN A 186 7.62 20.33 -8.64
CA ASN A 186 7.80 19.71 -7.33
C ASN A 186 8.44 18.34 -7.48
N VAL A 187 9.78 18.31 -7.57
CA VAL A 187 10.55 17.09 -7.79
C VAL A 187 11.01 16.52 -6.45
N ASN A 188 10.62 15.29 -6.16
CA ASN A 188 11.20 14.54 -5.05
C ASN A 188 12.63 14.13 -5.41
N THR A 189 13.57 14.50 -4.56
CA THR A 189 15.00 14.18 -4.72
C THR A 189 15.51 13.38 -3.54
N VAL A 190 16.52 12.56 -3.77
CA VAL A 190 17.21 11.78 -2.73
C VAL A 190 18.67 12.17 -2.67
N THR A 191 19.34 11.83 -1.58
CA THR A 191 20.78 12.03 -1.40
C THR A 191 21.54 10.70 -1.40
N PRO A 192 22.85 10.69 -1.70
CA PRO A 192 23.64 9.45 -1.73
C PRO A 192 23.70 8.71 -0.38
N GLU A 193 23.53 9.43 0.72
CA GLU A 193 23.64 8.88 2.09
C GLU A 193 22.32 8.29 2.61
N GLU A 194 21.20 8.56 1.95
CA GLU A 194 19.91 7.99 2.32
C GLU A 194 19.91 6.47 2.14
N SER A 195 19.18 5.80 3.04
CA SER A 195 18.95 4.37 2.95
C SER A 195 17.86 4.06 1.93
N MET A 196 17.94 2.89 1.28
CA MET A 196 16.90 2.43 0.37
C MET A 196 15.54 2.30 1.05
N LEU A 197 15.51 1.97 2.35
CA LEU A 197 14.28 1.93 3.13
C LEU A 197 13.60 3.31 3.21
N GLU A 198 14.36 4.37 3.49
CA GLU A 198 13.84 5.74 3.53
C GLU A 198 13.30 6.16 2.17
N VAL A 199 14.08 5.90 1.11
CA VAL A 199 13.72 6.22 -0.26
C VAL A 199 12.40 5.57 -0.67
N LEU A 200 12.22 4.28 -0.41
CA LEU A 200 10.98 3.56 -0.76
C LEU A 200 9.75 4.11 -0.04
N ARG A 201 9.88 4.66 1.18
CA ARG A 201 8.75 5.19 1.94
C ARG A 201 8.16 6.46 1.33
N HIS A 202 8.94 7.22 0.58
CA HIS A 202 8.51 8.46 -0.05
C HIS A 202 8.64 8.45 -1.57
N TRP A 203 8.90 7.30 -2.18
CA TRP A 203 8.91 7.13 -3.63
C TRP A 203 7.48 7.19 -4.17
N ASP A 204 7.02 8.40 -4.48
CA ASP A 204 5.66 8.65 -4.92
C ASP A 204 5.42 8.18 -6.37
N LYS A 205 5.79 9.01 -7.34
CA LYS A 205 5.51 8.80 -8.78
C LYS A 205 6.77 8.96 -9.62
N GLY A 206 6.77 8.29 -10.77
CA GLY A 206 7.88 8.32 -11.73
C GLY A 206 8.84 7.15 -11.59
N ASP A 207 9.47 6.82 -12.71
CA ASP A 207 10.38 5.69 -12.84
C ASP A 207 11.79 6.00 -12.31
N ILE A 208 12.11 7.28 -12.14
CA ILE A 208 13.42 7.76 -11.69
C ILE A 208 13.29 8.80 -10.58
N LEU A 209 14.27 8.81 -9.68
CA LEU A 209 14.49 9.86 -8.67
C LEU A 209 15.83 10.53 -8.94
N PRO A 210 15.88 11.85 -9.15
CA PRO A 210 17.14 12.59 -9.20
C PRO A 210 17.87 12.50 -7.86
N VAL A 211 19.18 12.22 -7.92
CA VAL A 211 20.05 12.22 -6.74
C VAL A 211 20.77 13.56 -6.68
N VAL A 212 20.62 14.27 -5.57
CA VAL A 212 21.26 15.56 -5.32
C VAL A 212 22.37 15.45 -4.29
N SER A 213 23.35 16.34 -4.35
CA SER A 213 24.55 16.25 -3.50
C SER A 213 24.27 16.29 -2.00
N ARG A 214 23.27 17.06 -1.57
CA ARG A 214 22.88 17.26 -0.18
C ARG A 214 21.38 17.58 -0.09
N PRO A 215 20.74 17.37 1.07
CA PRO A 215 19.33 17.75 1.24
C PRO A 215 19.12 19.24 0.92
N GLY A 216 18.12 19.54 0.08
CA GLY A 216 17.82 20.91 -0.38
C GLY A 216 18.76 21.46 -1.46
N SER A 217 19.79 20.72 -1.87
CA SER A 217 20.61 21.06 -3.05
C SER A 217 19.79 20.83 -4.32
N LYS A 218 19.98 21.69 -5.32
CA LYS A 218 19.44 21.49 -6.67
C LYS A 218 20.46 20.88 -7.63
N LYS A 219 21.69 20.60 -7.17
CA LYS A 219 22.73 20.01 -8.02
C LYS A 219 22.54 18.52 -8.12
N ILE A 220 22.19 18.07 -9.34
CA ILE A 220 22.03 16.66 -9.68
C ILE A 220 23.41 16.04 -9.85
N ILE A 221 23.64 14.93 -9.16
CA ILE A 221 24.90 14.16 -9.23
C ILE A 221 24.67 12.73 -9.73
N GLY A 222 23.40 12.34 -9.90
CA GLY A 222 23.00 11.03 -10.36
C GLY A 222 21.49 10.89 -10.48
N PHE A 223 21.04 9.70 -10.80
CA PHE A 223 19.65 9.29 -10.72
C PHE A 223 19.55 7.86 -10.19
N LEU A 224 18.43 7.56 -9.55
CA LEU A 224 18.07 6.23 -9.09
C LEU A 224 16.83 5.78 -9.85
N SER A 225 16.92 4.69 -10.60
CA SER A 225 15.74 4.11 -11.26
C SER A 225 15.07 3.06 -10.38
N ARG A 226 13.74 2.93 -10.49
CA ARG A 226 12.99 1.89 -9.77
C ARG A 226 13.47 0.50 -10.15
N ARG A 227 13.92 0.32 -11.40
CA ARG A 227 14.50 -0.92 -11.90
C ARG A 227 15.80 -1.27 -11.18
N ASP A 228 16.71 -0.31 -11.04
CA ASP A 228 18.00 -0.55 -10.38
C ASP A 228 17.82 -0.80 -8.88
N ALA A 229 16.89 -0.09 -8.23
CA ALA A 229 16.52 -0.34 -6.84
C ALA A 229 16.00 -1.78 -6.62
N LEU A 230 15.12 -2.27 -7.50
CA LEU A 230 14.62 -3.66 -7.43
C LEU A 230 15.71 -4.70 -7.69
N ILE A 231 16.60 -4.45 -8.66
CA ILE A 231 17.73 -5.35 -8.94
C ILE A 231 18.67 -5.42 -7.73
N ALA A 232 19.00 -4.28 -7.13
CA ALA A 232 19.84 -4.21 -5.95
C ALA A 232 19.21 -4.93 -4.76
N TYR A 233 17.91 -4.73 -4.53
CA TYR A 233 17.16 -5.43 -3.49
C TYR A 233 17.20 -6.95 -3.65
N ASN A 234 16.85 -7.46 -4.83
CA ASN A 234 16.87 -8.90 -5.11
C ASN A 234 18.28 -9.49 -4.99
N LYS A 235 19.31 -8.72 -5.36
CA LYS A 235 20.69 -9.14 -5.21
C LYS A 235 21.06 -9.29 -3.73
N ALA A 236 20.75 -8.29 -2.90
CA ALA A 236 21.07 -8.31 -1.48
C ALA A 236 20.32 -9.42 -0.72
N LEU A 237 19.05 -9.67 -1.07
CA LEU A 237 18.29 -10.82 -0.54
C LEU A 237 18.96 -12.16 -0.81
N ASN A 238 19.44 -12.37 -2.04
CA ASN A 238 20.08 -13.63 -2.41
C ASN A 238 21.43 -13.82 -1.70
N GLU A 239 22.17 -12.74 -1.46
CA GLU A 239 23.45 -12.78 -0.76
C GLU A 239 23.27 -13.17 0.72
N GLU A 240 22.33 -12.57 1.46
CA GLU A 240 22.04 -12.98 2.85
C GLU A 240 21.48 -14.41 2.95
N SER A 241 20.64 -14.83 2.00
CA SER A 241 20.12 -16.21 1.98
C SER A 241 21.18 -17.29 1.70
N SER A 242 22.34 -16.89 1.17
CA SER A 242 23.45 -17.80 0.87
C SER A 242 24.46 -17.90 2.04
N GLU A 243 24.41 -16.98 3.00
CA GLU A 243 25.26 -16.98 4.19
C GLU A 243 24.66 -17.72 5.39
N ASN A 244 23.35 -18.01 5.36
CA ASN A 244 22.60 -18.81 6.34
C ASN A 244 22.43 -20.27 5.91
#